data_AF-A0AAE0BG31-F1
#
_entry.id   AF-A0AAE0BG31-F1
#
_cell.length_a   1.000
_cell.length_b   1.000
_cell.length_c   1.000
_cell.angle_alpha   90.00
_cell.angle_beta   90.00
_cell.angle_gamma   90.00
#
_symmetry.space_group_name_H-M   'P 1'
#
loop_
_entity.id
_entity.type
_entity.pdbx_description
1 polymer ?
#
loop_
_entity_poly.entity_id
_entity_poly.type
_entity_poly.pdbx_seq_one_letter_code
_entity_poly.pdbx_strand_id
1 'polypeptide(L)'
;MSTSEESHQHQFERLSPKECPGLQFVREQKLAAGLAKRFSSPQDLGGSCEVAELVAPCEGHSDATRAHLRDVFSRFVRHNLPVVIRGAVASWPCVQRWSDEYICAGVGQSRIQVRRHPVAKSFGDVRAETPDTFHQTEEMSVVEYVRRAAEEPGSCYAARIPIQAQADLEYIGTEVPPPDYLEYAAVVGVAVAGGAIMYWGGDGDSTPLHYDPHENFICVIDGTKKLRLYHPSCDDLLYPKDGSLFKYSAVDFAAYDVKEQFPLIRHACHVDVTLHKGDVFYLPCFWYVPSKLATT
;
A
#
# COMPACT_ATOMS: atom_id res chain seq x y z
N MET A 1 -6.14 -55.23 -6.21
CA MET A 1 -5.83 -53.89 -6.72
C MET A 1 -6.75 -52.90 -6.03
N SER A 2 -6.25 -52.27 -4.97
CA SER A 2 -6.93 -51.22 -4.22
C SER A 2 -5.83 -50.22 -3.88
N THR A 3 -5.88 -49.05 -4.49
CA THR A 3 -4.97 -47.94 -4.25
C THR A 3 -5.65 -47.00 -3.26
N SER A 4 -5.09 -46.92 -2.06
CA SER A 4 -5.45 -45.94 -1.04
C SER A 4 -4.89 -44.57 -1.43
N GLU A 5 -5.78 -43.60 -1.63
CA GLU A 5 -5.42 -42.17 -1.70
C GLU A 5 -5.12 -41.67 -0.28
N GLU A 6 -3.85 -41.38 0.01
CA GLU A 6 -3.45 -40.63 1.20
C GLU A 6 -3.73 -39.13 0.99
N SER A 7 -4.69 -38.59 1.74
CA SER A 7 -4.94 -37.15 1.83
C SER A 7 -3.81 -36.49 2.64
N HIS A 8 -2.98 -35.69 1.99
CA HIS A 8 -2.02 -34.82 2.67
C HIS A 8 -2.75 -33.65 3.35
N GLN A 9 -3.14 -33.86 4.60
CA GLN A 9 -3.64 -32.81 5.48
C GLN A 9 -2.43 -32.16 6.14
N HIS A 10 -2.00 -30.99 5.65
CA HIS A 10 -0.97 -30.19 6.32
C HIS A 10 -1.49 -29.73 7.68
N GLN A 11 -1.06 -30.43 8.74
CA GLN A 11 -1.26 -30.01 10.12
C GLN A 11 -0.36 -28.78 10.38
N PHE A 12 -0.99 -27.66 10.68
CA PHE A 12 -0.31 -26.51 11.28
C PHE A 12 0.09 -26.89 12.70
N GLU A 13 1.35 -27.26 12.91
CA GLU A 13 1.90 -27.48 14.25
C GLU A 13 1.88 -26.14 15.03
N ARG A 14 1.24 -26.16 16.20
CA ARG A 14 1.20 -25.03 17.14
C ARG A 14 2.56 -24.92 17.83
N LEU A 15 3.33 -23.89 17.52
CA LEU A 15 4.52 -23.55 18.30
C LEU A 15 4.16 -22.58 19.44
N SER A 16 4.74 -22.84 20.61
CA SER A 16 4.36 -22.16 21.87
C SER A 16 5.06 -20.79 22.01
N PRO A 17 4.43 -19.81 22.69
CA PRO A 17 4.93 -18.42 22.81
C PRO A 17 6.25 -18.20 23.60
N LYS A 18 7.05 -19.24 23.87
CA LYS A 18 8.12 -19.18 24.87
C LYS A 18 9.53 -18.94 24.35
N GLU A 19 9.75 -18.73 23.05
CA GLU A 19 11.11 -18.70 22.49
C GLU A 19 11.60 -17.33 21.97
N CYS A 20 10.80 -16.25 22.01
CA CYS A 20 11.34 -14.91 21.75
C CYS A 20 10.40 -13.78 22.26
N PRO A 21 10.75 -13.03 23.31
CA PRO A 21 9.86 -12.01 23.91
C PRO A 21 9.65 -10.74 23.05
N GLY A 22 10.28 -10.64 21.87
CA GLY A 22 10.27 -9.44 21.01
C GLY A 22 9.28 -9.44 19.83
N LEU A 23 8.60 -10.56 19.54
CA LEU A 23 7.49 -10.62 18.58
C LEU A 23 6.21 -10.99 19.32
N GLN A 24 5.42 -9.99 19.71
CA GLN A 24 4.03 -10.25 20.06
C GLN A 24 3.24 -10.40 18.75
N PHE A 25 3.04 -11.64 18.30
CA PHE A 25 2.10 -11.97 17.24
C PHE A 25 0.70 -11.61 17.71
N VAL A 26 0.15 -10.48 17.25
CA VAL A 26 -1.11 -9.97 17.81
C VAL A 26 -2.30 -10.86 17.45
N ARG A 27 -2.32 -11.60 16.33
CA ARG A 27 -3.46 -12.47 15.94
C ARG A 27 -3.14 -13.39 14.74
N GLU A 28 -2.50 -14.55 14.94
CA GLU A 28 -2.37 -15.53 13.83
C GLU A 28 -3.66 -16.35 13.57
N GLN A 29 -4.52 -16.56 14.58
CA GLN A 29 -5.46 -17.70 14.51
C GLN A 29 -6.78 -17.47 13.77
N LYS A 30 -7.15 -16.24 13.40
CA LYS A 30 -8.44 -15.97 12.72
C LYS A 30 -8.34 -15.49 11.27
N LEU A 31 -7.17 -15.04 10.82
CA LEU A 31 -7.05 -14.39 9.51
C LEU A 31 -6.89 -15.38 8.36
N ALA A 32 -5.93 -16.30 8.44
CA ALA A 32 -5.66 -17.25 7.36
C ALA A 32 -6.83 -18.24 7.14
N ALA A 33 -7.39 -18.79 8.22
CA ALA A 33 -8.54 -19.69 8.13
C ALA A 33 -9.84 -18.95 7.77
N GLY A 34 -9.98 -17.68 8.18
CA GLY A 34 -11.15 -16.85 7.89
C GLY A 34 -11.18 -16.35 6.45
N LEU A 35 -10.05 -15.88 5.92
CA LEU A 35 -9.91 -15.44 4.52
C LEU A 35 -10.01 -16.63 3.56
N ALA A 36 -9.28 -17.74 3.81
CA ALA A 36 -9.34 -18.93 2.94
C ALA A 36 -10.73 -19.62 2.94
N LYS A 37 -11.46 -19.66 4.08
CA LYS A 37 -12.85 -20.16 4.11
C LYS A 37 -13.88 -19.19 3.53
N ARG A 38 -13.68 -17.86 3.65
CA ARG A 38 -14.62 -16.88 3.08
C ARG A 38 -14.53 -16.76 1.57
N PHE A 39 -13.34 -16.91 0.99
CA PHE A 39 -13.16 -16.82 -0.47
C PHE A 39 -13.42 -18.15 -1.21
N SER A 40 -13.78 -19.23 -0.50
CA SER A 40 -14.20 -20.51 -1.10
C SER A 40 -15.73 -20.67 -1.23
N SER A 41 -16.54 -19.72 -0.71
CA SER A 41 -18.00 -19.70 -0.86
C SER A 41 -18.51 -18.26 -1.06
N PRO A 42 -19.04 -17.91 -2.25
CA PRO A 42 -19.50 -16.54 -2.56
C PRO A 42 -20.72 -16.04 -1.76
N GLN A 43 -21.33 -16.87 -0.91
CA GLN A 43 -22.68 -16.62 -0.41
C GLN A 43 -22.76 -15.84 0.92
N ASP A 44 -21.64 -15.67 1.66
CA ASP A 44 -21.62 -15.01 2.98
C ASP A 44 -20.70 -13.78 3.05
N LEU A 45 -20.73 -12.93 2.01
CA LEU A 45 -19.79 -11.82 1.80
C LEU A 45 -20.25 -10.48 2.42
N GLY A 46 -20.63 -10.50 3.71
CA GLY A 46 -20.88 -9.30 4.51
C GLY A 46 -19.88 -9.14 5.66
N GLY A 47 -19.17 -8.01 5.73
CA GLY A 47 -18.38 -7.57 6.90
C GLY A 47 -16.92 -7.23 6.61
N SER A 48 -16.36 -6.29 7.38
CA SER A 48 -14.93 -5.94 7.35
C SER A 48 -14.08 -7.06 7.95
N CYS A 49 -12.91 -7.31 7.38
CA CYS A 49 -11.87 -8.11 8.00
C CYS A 49 -10.65 -7.21 8.29
N GLU A 50 -9.94 -7.48 9.37
CA GLU A 50 -8.69 -6.77 9.71
C GLU A 50 -7.53 -7.37 8.90
N VAL A 51 -6.51 -6.58 8.60
CA VAL A 51 -5.26 -7.08 7.99
C VAL A 51 -4.33 -7.59 9.10
N ALA A 52 -3.48 -8.56 8.77
CA ALA A 52 -2.49 -9.08 9.72
C ALA A 52 -1.47 -7.98 10.07
N GLU A 53 -0.97 -8.03 11.29
CA GLU A 53 0.06 -7.10 11.76
C GLU A 53 1.27 -7.87 12.29
N LEU A 54 2.44 -7.44 11.86
CA LEU A 54 3.74 -7.81 12.40
C LEU A 54 4.33 -6.57 13.07
N VAL A 55 5.09 -6.78 14.15
CA VAL A 55 5.89 -5.70 14.75
C VAL A 55 7.31 -5.86 14.25
N ALA A 56 7.87 -4.78 13.71
CA ALA A 56 9.25 -4.81 13.27
C ALA A 56 10.18 -5.03 14.46
N PRO A 57 11.25 -5.81 14.27
CA PRO A 57 12.26 -5.99 15.30
C PRO A 57 13.00 -4.65 15.54
N CYS A 58 13.23 -4.25 16.80
CA CYS A 58 14.06 -3.08 17.12
C CYS A 58 15.51 -3.20 16.57
N GLU A 59 16.30 -2.15 16.44
CA GLU A 59 17.70 -2.32 15.95
C GLU A 59 18.54 -3.26 16.85
N GLY A 60 19.46 -4.04 16.23
CA GLY A 60 20.43 -4.86 16.96
C GLY A 60 20.14 -6.37 17.10
N HIS A 61 19.24 -6.96 16.30
CA HIS A 61 18.94 -8.40 16.41
C HIS A 61 19.96 -9.31 15.72
N SER A 62 20.05 -10.52 16.28
CA SER A 62 20.77 -11.65 15.70
C SER A 62 20.27 -12.02 14.30
N ASP A 63 21.14 -12.63 13.50
CA ASP A 63 20.80 -13.16 12.17
C ASP A 63 19.65 -14.19 12.24
N ALA A 64 19.48 -14.87 13.37
CA ALA A 64 18.38 -15.83 13.58
C ALA A 64 17.01 -15.15 13.64
N THR A 65 16.88 -14.01 14.34
CA THR A 65 15.64 -13.22 14.39
C THR A 65 15.25 -12.75 12.99
N ARG A 66 16.25 -12.32 12.22
CA ARG A 66 16.10 -11.83 10.86
C ARG A 66 15.66 -12.93 9.89
N ALA A 67 16.28 -14.11 9.98
CA ALA A 67 15.86 -15.29 9.23
C ALA A 67 14.43 -15.73 9.56
N HIS A 68 14.04 -15.68 10.84
CA HIS A 68 12.67 -16.01 11.26
C HIS A 68 11.64 -15.05 10.67
N LEU A 69 11.91 -13.74 10.67
CA LEU A 69 11.03 -12.75 10.05
C LEU A 69 10.85 -12.97 8.56
N ARG A 70 11.93 -13.35 7.85
CA ARG A 70 11.84 -13.74 6.43
C ARG A 70 10.94 -14.96 6.25
N ASP A 71 11.06 -15.99 7.08
CA ASP A 71 10.19 -17.18 7.01
C ASP A 71 8.72 -16.81 7.22
N VAL A 72 8.43 -16.04 8.27
CA VAL A 72 7.06 -15.56 8.57
C VAL A 72 6.51 -14.73 7.41
N PHE A 73 7.29 -13.76 6.92
CA PHE A 73 6.88 -12.91 5.80
C PHE A 73 6.63 -13.72 4.51
N SER A 74 7.42 -14.76 4.26
CA SER A 74 7.25 -15.63 3.09
C SER A 74 5.87 -16.29 3.00
N ARG A 75 5.20 -16.50 4.14
CA ARG A 75 3.84 -17.05 4.17
C ARG A 75 2.83 -16.05 3.61
N PHE A 76 2.99 -14.76 3.90
CA PHE A 76 2.14 -13.70 3.35
C PHE A 76 2.30 -13.58 1.85
N VAL A 77 3.55 -13.61 1.37
CA VAL A 77 3.86 -13.59 -0.07
C VAL A 77 3.27 -14.82 -0.78
N ARG A 78 3.53 -16.03 -0.26
CA ARG A 78 3.03 -17.29 -0.86
C ARG A 78 1.51 -17.39 -0.94
N HIS A 79 0.80 -16.74 -0.01
CA HIS A 79 -0.65 -16.75 0.05
C HIS A 79 -1.29 -15.47 -0.51
N ASN A 80 -0.50 -14.56 -1.11
CA ASN A 80 -0.98 -13.27 -1.63
C ASN A 80 -1.79 -12.49 -0.58
N LEU A 81 -1.30 -12.45 0.66
CA LEU A 81 -1.97 -11.81 1.79
C LEU A 81 -1.30 -10.48 2.15
N PRO A 82 -2.07 -9.39 2.29
CA PRO A 82 -1.55 -8.12 2.76
C PRO A 82 -1.13 -8.22 4.23
N VAL A 83 -0.10 -7.46 4.62
CA VAL A 83 0.37 -7.38 6.00
C VAL A 83 0.96 -6.02 6.31
N VAL A 84 0.66 -5.50 7.50
CA VAL A 84 1.32 -4.29 8.04
C VAL A 84 2.47 -4.71 8.93
N ILE A 85 3.64 -4.11 8.73
CA ILE A 85 4.83 -4.28 9.55
C ILE A 85 5.04 -2.96 10.31
N ARG A 86 4.58 -2.94 11.55
CA ARG A 86 4.52 -1.74 12.40
C ARG A 86 5.91 -1.24 12.75
N GLY A 87 6.16 0.05 12.52
CA GLY A 87 7.41 0.72 12.86
C GLY A 87 8.66 0.23 12.12
N ALA A 88 8.51 -0.53 11.02
CA ALA A 88 9.63 -1.12 10.27
C ALA A 88 10.65 -0.13 9.74
N VAL A 89 10.22 1.09 9.43
CA VAL A 89 11.10 2.14 8.90
C VAL A 89 11.24 3.30 9.87
N ALA A 90 10.82 3.13 11.13
CA ALA A 90 10.81 4.20 12.12
C ALA A 90 12.19 4.87 12.27
N SER A 91 13.30 4.13 12.18
CA SER A 91 14.65 4.67 12.30
C SER A 91 15.22 5.24 10.99
N TRP A 92 14.50 5.18 9.87
CA TRP A 92 15.01 5.68 8.60
C TRP A 92 15.27 7.20 8.66
N PRO A 93 16.37 7.68 8.03
CA PRO A 93 16.71 9.10 8.11
C PRO A 93 15.63 10.02 7.57
N CYS A 94 14.91 9.62 6.50
CA CYS A 94 13.77 10.36 5.98
C CYS A 94 12.59 10.43 6.96
N VAL A 95 12.29 9.35 7.69
CA VAL A 95 11.21 9.31 8.70
C VAL A 95 11.53 10.23 9.88
N GLN A 96 12.79 10.30 10.27
CA GLN A 96 13.25 11.11 11.40
C GLN A 96 13.39 12.60 11.09
N ARG A 97 13.69 12.97 9.83
CA ARG A 97 14.11 14.34 9.48
C ARG A 97 13.18 15.07 8.53
N TRP A 98 12.44 14.37 7.68
CA TRP A 98 11.64 15.06 6.66
C TRP A 98 10.46 15.78 7.32
N SER A 99 10.44 17.09 7.09
CA SER A 99 9.28 17.97 7.18
C SER A 99 9.20 18.76 5.88
N ASP A 100 8.08 19.43 5.64
CA ASP A 100 7.91 20.32 4.49
C ASP A 100 9.03 21.38 4.43
N GLU A 101 9.41 21.95 5.59
CA GLU A 101 10.53 22.91 5.70
C GLU A 101 11.88 22.27 5.37
N TYR A 102 12.13 21.06 5.86
CA TYR A 102 13.39 20.34 5.59
C TYR A 102 13.55 20.07 4.09
N ILE A 103 12.49 19.55 3.45
CA ILE A 103 12.50 19.25 2.02
C ILE A 103 12.64 20.55 1.21
N CYS A 104 11.94 21.63 1.59
CA CYS A 104 12.09 22.93 0.94
C CYS A 104 13.50 23.52 1.09
N ALA A 105 14.14 23.36 2.25
CA ALA A 105 15.50 23.83 2.46
C ALA A 105 16.53 23.06 1.63
N GLY A 106 16.34 21.75 1.43
CA GLY A 106 17.26 20.90 0.68
C GLY A 106 17.08 20.97 -0.84
N VAL A 107 15.84 20.87 -1.32
CA VAL A 107 15.51 20.71 -2.76
C VAL A 107 14.38 21.64 -3.22
N GLY A 108 14.14 22.75 -2.52
CA GLY A 108 13.00 23.65 -2.77
C GLY A 108 12.92 24.20 -4.20
N GLN A 109 14.06 24.40 -4.87
CA GLN A 109 14.12 24.93 -6.25
C GLN A 109 13.97 23.84 -7.32
N SER A 110 14.12 22.56 -6.93
CA SER A 110 14.00 21.43 -7.84
C SER A 110 12.58 21.33 -8.39
N ARG A 111 12.46 20.98 -9.68
CA ARG A 111 11.17 20.94 -10.38
C ARG A 111 10.56 19.55 -10.29
N ILE A 112 9.27 19.46 -9.96
CA ILE A 112 8.51 18.22 -9.84
C ILE A 112 7.22 18.29 -10.64
N GLN A 113 6.77 17.13 -11.12
CA GLN A 113 5.48 17.00 -11.79
C GLN A 113 4.37 16.84 -10.74
N VAL A 114 3.41 17.74 -10.75
CA VAL A 114 2.32 17.81 -9.77
C VAL A 114 0.99 17.68 -10.49
N ARG A 115 0.14 16.79 -9.98
CA ARG A 115 -1.23 16.62 -10.48
C ARG A 115 -2.10 17.71 -9.87
N ARG A 116 -2.86 18.42 -10.70
CA ARG A 116 -3.84 19.42 -10.26
C ARG A 116 -5.25 18.89 -10.36
N HIS A 117 -6.10 19.24 -9.40
CA HIS A 117 -7.53 19.04 -9.52
C HIS A 117 -8.31 20.26 -8.97
N PRO A 118 -9.11 20.96 -9.81
CA PRO A 118 -9.76 22.20 -9.39
C PRO A 118 -10.88 22.01 -8.34
N VAL A 119 -11.50 20.81 -8.24
CA VAL A 119 -12.69 20.60 -7.37
C VAL A 119 -12.80 19.21 -6.67
N ALA A 120 -11.84 18.27 -6.78
CA ALA A 120 -12.11 16.88 -6.37
C ALA A 120 -11.31 16.38 -5.17
N LYS A 121 -12.00 15.51 -4.42
CA LYS A 121 -11.46 14.65 -3.35
C LYS A 121 -10.76 13.39 -3.91
N SER A 122 -10.54 13.29 -5.22
CA SER A 122 -9.92 12.15 -5.91
C SER A 122 -9.07 12.65 -7.09
N PHE A 123 -7.79 12.29 -7.09
CA PHE A 123 -6.84 12.51 -8.18
C PHE A 123 -6.93 11.37 -9.18
N GLY A 124 -7.69 11.61 -10.24
CA GLY A 124 -7.98 10.66 -11.32
C GLY A 124 -9.48 10.59 -11.56
N ASP A 125 -9.88 10.34 -12.79
CA ASP A 125 -11.29 10.30 -13.18
C ASP A 125 -11.60 8.98 -13.86
N VAL A 126 -12.25 8.08 -13.11
CA VAL A 126 -12.69 6.78 -13.64
C VAL A 126 -13.71 6.92 -14.75
N ARG A 127 -14.29 8.10 -15.01
CA ARG A 127 -15.20 8.33 -16.14
C ARG A 127 -14.46 8.67 -17.44
N ALA A 128 -13.20 9.12 -17.36
CA ALA A 128 -12.38 9.36 -18.53
C ALA A 128 -12.06 8.05 -19.27
N GLU A 129 -11.78 8.16 -20.59
CA GLU A 129 -11.33 7.03 -21.41
C GLU A 129 -9.99 6.46 -20.91
N THR A 130 -9.16 7.31 -20.32
CA THR A 130 -7.94 6.94 -19.63
C THR A 130 -8.06 7.37 -18.17
N PRO A 131 -8.35 6.48 -17.22
CA PRO A 131 -8.53 6.86 -15.81
C PRO A 131 -7.30 7.52 -15.16
N ASP A 132 -6.11 7.32 -15.76
CA ASP A 132 -4.85 7.98 -15.43
C ASP A 132 -4.69 9.35 -16.14
N THR A 133 -5.69 9.86 -16.89
CA THR A 133 -5.72 11.26 -17.35
C THR A 133 -6.13 12.17 -16.21
N PHE A 134 -5.13 12.55 -15.44
CA PHE A 134 -5.23 13.64 -14.49
C PHE A 134 -5.58 14.93 -15.24
N HIS A 135 -6.56 15.66 -14.72
CA HIS A 135 -7.16 16.81 -15.40
C HIS A 135 -6.12 17.86 -15.83
N GLN A 136 -4.98 17.96 -15.13
CA GLN A 136 -3.77 18.68 -15.52
C GLN A 136 -2.57 18.16 -14.73
N THR A 137 -1.44 17.91 -15.39
CA THR A 137 -0.13 17.85 -14.72
C THR A 137 0.59 19.17 -14.97
N GLU A 138 1.13 19.78 -13.93
CA GLU A 138 1.93 20.99 -14.00
C GLU A 138 3.30 20.73 -13.39
N GLU A 139 4.33 21.26 -14.03
CA GLU A 139 5.66 21.30 -13.43
C GLU A 139 5.83 22.54 -12.58
N MET A 140 6.18 22.37 -11.31
CA MET A 140 6.46 23.47 -10.38
C MET A 140 7.65 23.16 -9.50
N SER A 141 8.18 24.18 -8.83
CA SER A 141 9.23 23.97 -7.82
C SER A 141 8.65 23.29 -6.57
N VAL A 142 9.47 22.55 -5.84
CA VAL A 142 9.07 21.93 -4.56
C VAL A 142 8.53 22.96 -3.58
N VAL A 143 9.17 24.14 -3.47
CA VAL A 143 8.70 25.20 -2.58
C VAL A 143 7.35 25.77 -3.01
N GLU A 144 7.10 25.86 -4.32
CA GLU A 144 5.81 26.28 -4.83
C GLU A 144 4.72 25.24 -4.56
N TYR A 145 5.04 23.95 -4.71
CA TYR A 145 4.13 22.86 -4.36
C TYR A 145 3.72 22.92 -2.89
N VAL A 146 4.68 22.99 -1.96
CA VAL A 146 4.41 23.06 -0.52
C VAL A 146 3.55 24.28 -0.18
N ARG A 147 3.89 25.45 -0.73
CA ARG A 147 3.10 26.68 -0.53
C ARG A 147 1.65 26.50 -0.99
N ARG A 148 1.44 25.95 -2.19
CA ARG A 148 0.10 25.72 -2.74
C ARG A 148 -0.68 24.66 -1.95
N ALA A 149 -0.04 23.57 -1.54
CA ALA A 149 -0.67 22.54 -0.72
C ALA A 149 -1.14 23.07 0.64
N ALA A 150 -0.41 24.03 1.21
CA ALA A 150 -0.79 24.72 2.44
C ALA A 150 -1.92 25.75 2.25
N GLU A 151 -1.90 26.52 1.16
CA GLU A 151 -2.92 27.54 0.87
C GLU A 151 -4.24 26.93 0.38
N GLU A 152 -4.16 25.86 -0.41
CA GLU A 152 -5.29 25.17 -1.04
C GLU A 152 -5.20 23.65 -0.82
N PRO A 153 -5.47 23.13 0.39
CA PRO A 153 -5.41 21.71 0.69
C PRO A 153 -6.30 20.88 -0.26
N GLY A 154 -5.75 19.78 -0.79
CA GLY A 154 -6.44 18.89 -1.73
C GLY A 154 -6.49 19.36 -3.17
N SER A 155 -5.89 20.51 -3.51
CA SER A 155 -5.81 21.02 -4.89
C SER A 155 -4.73 20.34 -5.73
N CYS A 156 -3.70 19.78 -5.08
CA CYS A 156 -2.51 19.25 -5.72
C CYS A 156 -1.98 17.98 -5.06
N TYR A 157 -1.44 17.08 -5.90
CA TYR A 157 -0.87 15.81 -5.47
C TYR A 157 0.42 15.53 -6.25
N ALA A 158 1.55 15.50 -5.54
CA ALA A 158 2.85 15.16 -6.09
C ALA A 158 3.00 13.64 -6.08
N ALA A 159 2.66 13.02 -7.20
CA ALA A 159 2.60 11.56 -7.33
C ALA A 159 3.66 11.05 -8.31
N ARG A 160 4.12 9.82 -8.07
CA ARG A 160 5.12 9.16 -8.92
C ARG A 160 6.44 9.95 -9.03
N ILE A 161 6.87 10.62 -7.96
CA ILE A 161 8.12 11.38 -7.95
C ILE A 161 9.31 10.41 -7.80
N PRO A 162 10.22 10.30 -8.79
CA PRO A 162 11.31 9.33 -8.77
C PRO A 162 12.51 9.88 -7.96
N ILE A 163 12.35 9.98 -6.64
CA ILE A 163 13.28 10.67 -5.73
C ILE A 163 14.73 10.15 -5.78
N GLN A 164 14.95 8.90 -6.20
CA GLN A 164 16.29 8.31 -6.33
C GLN A 164 16.84 8.35 -7.76
N ALA A 165 16.00 8.61 -8.76
CA ALA A 165 16.43 8.65 -10.17
C ALA A 165 16.48 10.07 -10.76
N GLN A 166 15.92 11.07 -10.06
CA GLN A 166 15.99 12.47 -10.45
C GLN A 166 17.17 13.17 -9.76
N ALA A 167 18.14 13.64 -10.56
CA ALA A 167 19.38 14.24 -10.05
C ALA A 167 19.13 15.42 -9.09
N ASP A 168 18.18 16.30 -9.42
CA ASP A 168 17.85 17.47 -8.60
C ASP A 168 17.20 17.12 -7.25
N LEU A 169 16.88 15.84 -7.01
CA LEU A 169 16.33 15.32 -5.75
C LEU A 169 17.31 14.42 -5.00
N GLU A 170 18.55 14.25 -5.50
CA GLU A 170 19.54 13.33 -4.94
C GLU A 170 19.78 13.55 -3.43
N TYR A 171 19.80 14.81 -2.98
CA TYR A 171 19.98 15.16 -1.56
C TYR A 171 18.99 14.42 -0.65
N ILE A 172 17.70 14.46 -0.97
CA ILE A 172 16.69 13.72 -0.21
C ILE A 172 16.67 12.23 -0.61
N GLY A 173 16.93 11.90 -1.88
CA GLY A 173 16.92 10.51 -2.38
C GLY A 173 17.88 9.58 -1.63
N THR A 174 19.04 10.09 -1.20
CA THR A 174 20.02 9.32 -0.41
C THR A 174 19.57 9.01 1.02
N GLU A 175 18.54 9.70 1.52
CA GLU A 175 18.02 9.53 2.89
C GLU A 175 16.95 8.43 2.99
N VAL A 176 16.59 7.85 1.84
CA VAL A 176 15.72 6.68 1.71
C VAL A 176 16.59 5.44 1.52
N PRO A 177 16.72 4.57 2.54
CA PRO A 177 17.47 3.33 2.41
C PRO A 177 16.92 2.43 1.28
N PRO A 178 17.76 1.61 0.64
CA PRO A 178 17.31 0.70 -0.42
C PRO A 178 16.32 -0.35 0.13
N PRO A 179 15.51 -0.97 -0.74
CA PRO A 179 14.59 -2.05 -0.34
C PRO A 179 15.26 -3.20 0.40
N ASP A 180 16.55 -3.45 0.19
CA ASP A 180 17.32 -4.48 0.90
C ASP A 180 17.40 -4.25 2.42
N TYR A 181 17.15 -3.01 2.88
CA TYR A 181 16.98 -2.68 4.30
C TYR A 181 15.69 -3.25 4.90
N LEU A 182 14.70 -3.52 4.04
CA LEU A 182 13.57 -4.37 4.36
C LEU A 182 14.04 -5.80 4.10
N GLU A 183 14.70 -6.42 5.07
CA GLU A 183 15.33 -7.75 4.87
C GLU A 183 14.37 -8.84 4.38
N TYR A 184 13.07 -8.61 4.50
CA TYR A 184 11.98 -9.44 3.98
C TYR A 184 11.60 -9.15 2.51
N ALA A 185 12.00 -8.02 1.92
CA ALA A 185 11.82 -7.72 0.49
C ALA A 185 12.59 -8.70 -0.41
N ALA A 186 13.67 -9.31 0.09
CA ALA A 186 14.36 -10.40 -0.62
C ALA A 186 13.46 -11.59 -0.94
N VAL A 187 12.30 -11.71 -0.27
CA VAL A 187 11.32 -12.79 -0.48
C VAL A 187 10.38 -12.52 -1.67
N VAL A 188 10.19 -11.27 -2.07
CA VAL A 188 9.27 -10.90 -3.18
C VAL A 188 9.95 -10.85 -4.55
N GLY A 189 11.28 -10.89 -4.60
CA GLY A 189 12.06 -10.95 -5.84
C GLY A 189 12.92 -9.72 -6.08
N VAL A 190 13.19 -9.42 -7.36
CA VAL A 190 14.09 -8.33 -7.76
C VAL A 190 13.32 -7.01 -7.80
N ALA A 191 13.88 -5.97 -7.19
CA ALA A 191 13.31 -4.63 -7.21
C ALA A 191 13.20 -4.08 -8.65
N VAL A 192 12.12 -3.35 -8.93
CA VAL A 192 11.95 -2.63 -10.20
C VAL A 192 13.03 -1.54 -10.30
N ALA A 193 13.61 -1.39 -11.50
CA ALA A 193 14.62 -0.36 -11.76
C ALA A 193 14.03 1.05 -11.56
N GLY A 194 14.83 1.96 -10.99
CA GLY A 194 14.43 3.35 -10.72
C GLY A 194 14.24 3.68 -9.23
N GLY A 195 14.26 2.67 -8.35
CA GLY A 195 14.26 2.88 -6.91
C GLY A 195 12.91 3.29 -6.32
N ALA A 196 12.94 3.92 -5.15
CA ALA A 196 11.77 4.35 -4.42
C ALA A 196 11.04 5.50 -5.15
N ILE A 197 9.71 5.43 -5.12
CA ILE A 197 8.82 6.44 -5.68
C ILE A 197 8.10 7.15 -4.54
N MET A 198 8.14 8.48 -4.54
CA MET A 198 7.47 9.30 -3.54
C MET A 198 6.06 9.69 -4.01
N TYR A 199 5.14 9.65 -3.05
CA TYR A 199 3.78 10.16 -3.16
C TYR A 199 3.55 11.12 -1.99
N TRP A 200 3.27 12.37 -2.31
CA TRP A 200 3.13 13.46 -1.35
C TRP A 200 1.83 14.22 -1.65
N GLY A 201 0.95 14.27 -0.66
CA GLY A 201 -0.40 14.82 -0.76
C GLY A 201 -0.98 15.13 0.61
N GLY A 202 -2.10 15.86 0.61
CA GLY A 202 -2.79 16.36 1.80
C GLY A 202 -3.98 15.50 2.25
N ASP A 203 -4.70 15.98 3.27
CA ASP A 203 -5.89 15.29 3.78
C ASP A 203 -6.97 15.18 2.72
N GLY A 204 -7.56 13.99 2.61
CA GLY A 204 -8.67 13.76 1.71
C GLY A 204 -8.28 13.47 0.27
N ASP A 205 -7.00 13.60 -0.10
CA ASP A 205 -6.49 13.15 -1.39
C ASP A 205 -6.79 11.66 -1.56
N SER A 206 -7.40 11.29 -2.68
CA SER A 206 -7.59 9.90 -3.01
C SER A 206 -7.20 9.55 -4.43
N THR A 207 -7.02 8.26 -4.72
CA THR A 207 -6.85 7.75 -6.07
C THR A 207 -8.01 6.84 -6.44
N PRO A 208 -8.37 6.77 -7.74
CA PRO A 208 -9.26 5.76 -8.27
C PRO A 208 -8.95 4.36 -7.76
N LEU A 209 -9.97 3.53 -7.60
CA LEU A 209 -9.79 2.12 -7.28
C LEU A 209 -9.05 1.42 -8.44
N HIS A 210 -7.87 0.87 -8.17
CA HIS A 210 -7.05 0.16 -9.15
C HIS A 210 -6.27 -0.97 -8.49
N TYR A 211 -5.65 -1.84 -9.28
CA TYR A 211 -4.59 -2.69 -8.78
C TYR A 211 -3.28 -2.47 -9.55
N ASP A 212 -2.18 -2.84 -8.92
CA ASP A 212 -0.87 -2.91 -9.55
C ASP A 212 -0.49 -4.36 -9.89
N PRO A 213 0.22 -4.59 -11.02
CA PRO A 213 0.73 -5.92 -11.38
C PRO A 213 2.01 -6.29 -10.63
N HIS A 214 2.48 -5.45 -9.70
CA HIS A 214 3.72 -5.62 -8.96
C HIS A 214 3.46 -5.81 -7.46
N GLU A 215 4.39 -6.50 -6.80
CA GLU A 215 4.49 -6.53 -5.34
C GLU A 215 4.93 -5.16 -4.84
N ASN A 216 4.20 -4.60 -3.88
CA ASN A 216 4.41 -3.22 -3.43
C ASN A 216 4.71 -3.16 -1.92
N PHE A 217 5.68 -2.32 -1.56
CA PHE A 217 5.91 -1.89 -0.18
C PHE A 217 5.58 -0.41 -0.05
N ILE A 218 4.53 -0.08 0.70
CA ILE A 218 4.16 1.29 1.03
C ILE A 218 4.79 1.65 2.37
N CYS A 219 5.78 2.54 2.36
CA CYS A 219 6.43 3.05 3.56
C CYS A 219 5.85 4.41 3.92
N VAL A 220 5.35 4.60 5.15
CA VAL A 220 4.80 5.89 5.58
C VAL A 220 5.89 6.73 6.22
N ILE A 221 6.32 7.77 5.50
CA ILE A 221 7.37 8.68 5.98
C ILE A 221 6.83 9.70 6.95
N ASP A 222 5.64 10.24 6.67
CA ASP A 222 4.94 11.18 7.52
C ASP A 222 3.41 11.05 7.37
N GLY A 223 2.67 11.45 8.40
CA GLY A 223 1.22 11.39 8.44
C GLY A 223 0.60 9.98 8.61
N THR A 224 -0.66 9.86 8.20
CA THR A 224 -1.46 8.62 8.26
C THR A 224 -1.99 8.27 6.87
N LYS A 225 -2.10 6.98 6.54
CA LYS A 225 -2.70 6.53 5.28
C LYS A 225 -3.80 5.52 5.55
N LYS A 226 -4.99 5.76 4.99
CA LYS A 226 -6.15 4.86 5.11
C LYS A 226 -6.40 4.19 3.77
N LEU A 227 -6.39 2.85 3.78
CA LEU A 227 -6.60 2.04 2.58
C LEU A 227 -7.83 1.15 2.78
N ARG A 228 -8.60 0.96 1.71
CA ARG A 228 -9.67 -0.04 1.65
C ARG A 228 -9.35 -1.03 0.54
N LEU A 229 -8.96 -2.24 0.88
CA LEU A 229 -8.49 -3.21 -0.09
C LEU A 229 -9.59 -4.21 -0.44
N TYR A 230 -9.63 -4.63 -1.69
CA TYR A 230 -10.48 -5.71 -2.16
C TYR A 230 -9.62 -6.83 -2.74
N HIS A 231 -9.95 -8.07 -2.36
CA HIS A 231 -9.24 -9.25 -2.81
C HIS A 231 -9.38 -9.43 -4.33
N PRO A 232 -8.37 -9.95 -5.05
CA PRO A 232 -8.43 -10.17 -6.50
C PRO A 232 -9.65 -10.98 -6.97
N SER A 233 -10.20 -11.86 -6.14
CA SER A 233 -11.44 -12.61 -6.44
C SER A 233 -12.70 -11.73 -6.54
N CYS A 234 -12.61 -10.44 -6.21
CA CYS A 234 -13.69 -9.47 -6.37
C CYS A 234 -13.68 -8.81 -7.76
N ASP A 235 -12.78 -9.17 -8.69
CA ASP A 235 -12.64 -8.54 -10.03
C ASP A 235 -14.00 -8.31 -10.71
N ASP A 236 -14.82 -9.36 -10.88
CA ASP A 236 -16.15 -9.27 -11.50
C ASP A 236 -17.15 -8.37 -10.74
N LEU A 237 -16.92 -8.13 -9.44
CA LEU A 237 -17.77 -7.29 -8.59
C LEU A 237 -17.35 -5.82 -8.62
N LEU A 238 -16.14 -5.54 -9.14
CA LEU A 238 -15.51 -4.22 -9.12
C LEU A 238 -15.47 -3.57 -10.50
N TYR A 239 -16.12 -4.16 -11.52
CA TYR A 239 -16.30 -3.55 -12.84
C TYR A 239 -14.99 -3.00 -13.43
N PRO A 240 -13.96 -3.84 -13.61
CA PRO A 240 -12.71 -3.41 -14.23
C PRO A 240 -12.97 -2.82 -15.62
N LYS A 241 -12.28 -1.74 -15.93
CA LYS A 241 -12.21 -1.21 -17.29
C LYS A 241 -11.15 -1.98 -18.08
N ASP A 242 -11.50 -2.34 -19.32
CA ASP A 242 -10.55 -2.88 -20.28
C ASP A 242 -9.60 -1.76 -20.74
N GLY A 243 -8.30 -1.90 -20.45
CA GLY A 243 -7.27 -0.96 -20.89
C GLY A 243 -6.09 -0.84 -19.93
N SER A 244 -4.89 -1.17 -20.44
CA SER A 244 -3.58 -1.12 -19.76
C SER A 244 -3.28 -2.23 -18.74
N LEU A 245 -1.98 -2.36 -18.38
CA LEU A 245 -1.47 -3.31 -17.37
C LEU A 245 -1.95 -2.99 -15.95
N PHE A 246 -2.39 -1.75 -15.71
CA PHE A 246 -2.98 -1.28 -14.46
C PHE A 246 -4.49 -1.23 -14.65
N LYS A 247 -5.24 -2.19 -14.09
CA LYS A 247 -6.69 -2.16 -14.22
C LYS A 247 -7.28 -1.22 -13.19
N TYR A 248 -8.05 -0.27 -13.68
CA TYR A 248 -8.89 0.60 -12.89
C TYR A 248 -10.30 0.03 -12.85
N SER A 249 -10.96 0.17 -11.70
CA SER A 249 -12.40 -0.02 -11.59
C SER A 249 -13.12 1.15 -12.26
N ALA A 250 -14.24 0.89 -12.92
CA ALA A 250 -15.16 1.92 -13.38
C ALA A 250 -15.91 2.60 -12.21
N VAL A 251 -15.82 2.05 -11.00
CA VAL A 251 -16.55 2.53 -9.83
C VAL A 251 -15.88 3.78 -9.28
N ASP A 252 -16.64 4.88 -9.29
CA ASP A 252 -16.33 6.08 -8.52
C ASP A 252 -17.04 6.03 -7.16
N PHE A 253 -16.39 5.55 -6.10
CA PHE A 253 -17.01 5.48 -4.77
C PHE A 253 -17.45 6.84 -4.20
N ALA A 254 -16.99 7.96 -4.78
CA ALA A 254 -17.43 9.29 -4.37
C ALA A 254 -18.76 9.72 -5.04
N ALA A 255 -19.24 8.99 -6.05
CA ALA A 255 -20.49 9.30 -6.73
C ALA A 255 -21.74 8.87 -5.92
N TYR A 256 -22.85 9.61 -6.07
CA TYR A 256 -24.05 9.44 -5.25
C TYR A 256 -24.86 8.18 -5.62
N ASP A 257 -24.83 7.76 -6.88
CA ASP A 257 -25.66 6.71 -7.48
C ASP A 257 -24.89 5.40 -7.75
N VAL A 258 -23.69 5.25 -7.17
CA VAL A 258 -22.81 4.08 -7.36
C VAL A 258 -23.53 2.75 -7.19
N LYS A 259 -24.40 2.64 -6.19
CA LYS A 259 -25.11 1.39 -5.90
C LYS A 259 -26.16 1.03 -6.96
N GLU A 260 -26.69 2.03 -7.66
CA GLU A 260 -27.66 1.83 -8.74
C GLU A 260 -26.94 1.48 -10.04
N GLN A 261 -25.83 2.17 -10.35
CA GLN A 261 -25.03 1.93 -11.56
C GLN A 261 -24.20 0.63 -11.46
N PHE A 262 -23.68 0.30 -10.27
CA PHE A 262 -22.75 -0.80 -10.02
C PHE A 262 -23.30 -1.74 -8.93
N PRO A 263 -24.45 -2.40 -9.15
CA PRO A 263 -25.17 -3.13 -8.10
C PRO A 263 -24.39 -4.31 -7.50
N LEU A 264 -23.42 -4.89 -8.21
CA LEU A 264 -22.63 -6.03 -7.73
C LEU A 264 -21.68 -5.66 -6.60
N ILE A 265 -21.35 -4.37 -6.45
CA ILE A 265 -20.37 -3.89 -5.48
C ILE A 265 -20.75 -4.19 -4.02
N ARG A 266 -22.04 -4.32 -3.75
CA ARG A 266 -22.56 -4.68 -2.42
C ARG A 266 -22.11 -6.07 -1.96
N HIS A 267 -21.63 -6.91 -2.89
CA HIS A 267 -21.10 -8.24 -2.63
C HIS A 267 -19.57 -8.25 -2.53
N ALA A 268 -18.89 -7.14 -2.82
CA ALA A 268 -17.43 -7.05 -2.75
C ALA A 268 -16.98 -6.92 -1.29
N CYS A 269 -16.31 -7.95 -0.78
CA CYS A 269 -15.67 -7.88 0.53
C CYS A 269 -14.43 -6.99 0.49
N HIS A 270 -14.24 -6.22 1.57
CA HIS A 270 -13.07 -5.38 1.73
C HIS A 270 -12.43 -5.53 3.10
N VAL A 271 -11.17 -5.11 3.18
CA VAL A 271 -10.42 -4.93 4.41
C VAL A 271 -9.96 -3.49 4.51
N ASP A 272 -10.11 -2.89 5.69
CA ASP A 272 -9.67 -1.51 5.93
C ASP A 272 -8.33 -1.55 6.69
N VAL A 273 -7.37 -0.73 6.25
CA VAL A 273 -6.02 -0.66 6.80
C VAL A 273 -5.70 0.80 7.15
N THR A 274 -5.18 1.01 8.35
CA THR A 274 -4.62 2.30 8.78
C THR A 274 -3.12 2.14 9.00
N LEU A 275 -2.34 2.93 8.27
CA LEU A 275 -0.88 2.99 8.36
C LEU A 275 -0.48 4.31 9.00
N HIS A 276 0.50 4.26 9.90
CA HIS A 276 1.04 5.44 10.57
C HIS A 276 2.51 5.63 10.19
N LYS A 277 3.03 6.83 10.45
CA LYS A 277 4.47 7.14 10.35
C LYS A 277 5.34 6.01 10.89
N GLY A 278 6.28 5.55 10.07
CA GLY A 278 7.20 4.46 10.38
C GLY A 278 6.72 3.06 9.99
N ASP A 279 5.44 2.88 9.62
CA ASP A 279 4.91 1.59 9.17
C ASP A 279 5.32 1.26 7.73
N VAL A 280 5.45 -0.04 7.47
CA VAL A 280 5.53 -0.61 6.11
C VAL A 280 4.29 -1.45 5.87
N PHE A 281 3.69 -1.29 4.71
CA PHE A 281 2.60 -2.12 4.26
C PHE A 281 3.00 -2.91 3.02
N TYR A 282 2.93 -4.23 3.13
CA TYR A 282 3.04 -5.11 1.98
C TYR A 282 1.66 -5.21 1.32
N LEU A 283 1.57 -4.65 0.11
CA LEU A 283 0.42 -4.75 -0.78
C LEU A 283 0.76 -5.79 -1.86
N PRO A 284 0.16 -6.98 -1.82
CA PRO A 284 0.41 -8.00 -2.82
C PRO A 284 -0.12 -7.57 -4.18
N CYS A 285 0.50 -8.09 -5.25
CA CYS A 285 0.03 -7.81 -6.60
C CYS A 285 -1.47 -8.16 -6.78
N PHE A 286 -2.14 -7.41 -7.67
CA PHE A 286 -3.56 -7.55 -8.04
C PHE A 286 -4.61 -7.22 -6.99
N TRP A 287 -4.23 -6.87 -5.76
CA TRP A 287 -5.19 -6.33 -4.79
C TRP A 287 -5.68 -4.96 -5.24
N TYR A 288 -6.99 -4.79 -5.26
CA TYR A 288 -7.62 -3.52 -5.59
C TYR A 288 -7.51 -2.57 -4.40
N VAL A 289 -6.99 -1.37 -4.63
CA VAL A 289 -6.78 -0.32 -3.64
C VAL A 289 -7.19 1.05 -4.20
N PRO A 290 -8.12 1.77 -3.53
CA PRO A 290 -8.17 3.21 -3.58
C PRO A 290 -7.24 3.73 -2.47
N SER A 291 -6.24 4.54 -2.81
CA SER A 291 -5.43 5.15 -1.76
C SER A 291 -6.15 6.39 -1.25
N LYS A 292 -6.49 6.50 0.04
CA LYS A 292 -6.89 7.77 0.65
C LYS A 292 -5.82 8.24 1.64
N LEU A 293 -5.28 9.43 1.42
CA LEU A 293 -4.40 10.09 2.37
C LEU A 293 -5.26 10.71 3.47
N ALA A 294 -4.79 10.58 4.71
CA ALA A 294 -5.42 11.19 5.88
C ALA A 294 -4.34 11.87 6.70
N THR A 295 -4.33 13.20 6.78
CA THR A 295 -3.39 13.84 7.70
C THR A 295 -3.97 13.80 9.11
N THR A 296 -3.08 13.71 10.10
CA THR A 296 -3.38 13.83 11.54
C THR A 296 -2.46 14.86 12.13
#